data_AF-A0A434V031-F1
#
_entry.id   AF-A0A434V031-F1
#
_cell.length_a   1.000
_cell.length_b   1.000
_cell.length_c   1.000
_cell.angle_alpha   90.00
_cell.angle_beta   90.00
_cell.angle_gamma   90.00
#
_symmetry.space_group_name_H-M   'P 1'
#
loop_
_entity.id
_entity.type
_entity.pdbx_description
1 polymer ?
#
loop_
_entity_poly.entity_id
_entity_poly.type
_entity_poly.pdbx_seq_one_letter_code
_entity_poly.pdbx_strand_id
1 'polypeptide(L)'
;AEDLLITKGAVQNVLNACGFVRTAKGSQPLDDTLRAAIDEKFRRWSADGYRVLGVAIRHIKSQGAGSRKEETDLTFAGFLLFLDPPKDGVMETLAALAHRGITVKVISGDNRYVTAHLVDALGLRADRIMTGEDLSKLTKSGLFAGVQQTDLFVE
;
A
#
# COMPACT_ATOMS: atom_id res chain seq x y z
N ALA A 1 33.95 -7.27 10.18
CA ALA A 1 32.89 -7.68 9.26
C ALA A 1 31.99 -6.47 9.02
N GLU A 2 31.40 -6.37 7.84
CA GLU A 2 30.33 -5.40 7.56
C GLU A 2 29.03 -6.18 7.45
N ASP A 3 28.00 -5.68 8.10
CA ASP A 3 26.65 -6.23 8.00
C ASP A 3 25.86 -5.41 6.98
N LEU A 4 24.97 -6.08 6.25
CA LEU A 4 24.03 -5.42 5.36
C LEU A 4 22.71 -5.18 6.09
N LEU A 5 22.41 -3.92 6.39
CA LEU A 5 21.10 -3.51 6.88
C LEU A 5 20.13 -3.46 5.69
N ILE A 6 19.00 -4.17 5.81
CA ILE A 6 17.91 -4.17 4.83
C ILE A 6 16.64 -3.70 5.53
N THR A 7 16.12 -2.55 5.11
CA THR A 7 14.85 -2.00 5.62
C THR A 7 13.77 -2.16 4.56
N LYS A 8 12.59 -2.64 4.97
CA LYS A 8 11.39 -2.72 4.11
C LYS A 8 10.19 -2.08 4.80
N GLY A 9 9.31 -1.45 4.04
CA GLY A 9 8.10 -0.85 4.60
C GLY A 9 7.26 -0.09 3.58
N ALA A 10 6.32 0.70 4.08
CA ALA A 10 5.56 1.63 3.25
C ALA A 10 6.53 2.54 2.47
N VAL A 11 6.29 2.70 1.16
CA VAL A 11 7.22 3.39 0.24
C VAL A 11 7.60 4.77 0.78
N GLN A 12 6.63 5.56 1.23
CA GLN A 12 6.89 6.91 1.77
C GLN A 12 7.77 6.88 3.02
N ASN A 13 7.53 5.95 3.95
CA ASN A 13 8.33 5.84 5.18
C ASN A 13 9.77 5.45 4.86
N VAL A 14 9.97 4.53 3.91
CA VAL A 14 11.31 4.12 3.47
C VAL A 14 12.02 5.27 2.76
N LEU A 15 11.34 6.03 1.90
CA LEU A 15 11.92 7.20 1.23
C LEU A 15 12.33 8.29 2.20
N ASN A 16 11.59 8.48 3.30
CA ASN A 16 11.95 9.44 4.34
C ASN A 16 13.24 9.04 5.08
N ALA A 17 13.57 7.75 5.12
CA ALA A 17 14.80 7.22 5.69
C ALA A 17 15.98 7.15 4.69
N CYS A 18 15.74 7.46 3.40
CA CYS A 18 16.74 7.38 2.35
C CYS A 18 17.39 8.73 2.04
N GLY A 19 18.72 8.75 2.01
CA GLY A 19 19.51 9.86 1.47
C GLY A 19 19.97 9.61 0.03
N PHE A 20 19.93 8.35 -0.41
CA PHE A 20 20.45 7.93 -1.71
C PHE A 20 19.47 6.99 -2.43
N VAL A 21 19.69 6.81 -3.73
CA VAL A 21 18.99 5.82 -4.56
C VAL A 21 19.98 5.06 -5.42
N ARG A 22 19.76 3.75 -5.54
CA ARG A 22 20.55 2.88 -6.39
C ARG A 22 20.08 3.01 -7.84
N THR A 23 21.01 3.33 -8.74
CA THR A 23 20.79 3.38 -10.19
C THR A 23 21.69 2.37 -10.90
N ALA A 24 21.52 2.22 -12.22
CA ALA A 24 22.42 1.41 -13.04
C ALA A 24 23.88 1.90 -12.99
N LYS A 25 24.11 3.18 -12.68
CA LYS A 25 25.45 3.80 -12.57
C LYS A 25 26.01 3.77 -11.14
N GLY A 26 25.29 3.18 -10.19
CA GLY A 26 25.65 3.19 -8.76
C GLY A 26 24.71 4.04 -7.91
N SER A 27 25.13 4.27 -6.66
CA SER A 27 24.37 5.08 -5.71
C SER A 27 24.50 6.57 -6.03
N GLN A 28 23.39 7.31 -6.05
CA GLN A 28 23.38 8.76 -6.20
C GLN A 28 22.45 9.41 -5.17
N PRO A 29 22.62 10.70 -4.84
CA PRO A 29 21.73 11.40 -3.92
C PRO A 29 20.27 11.31 -4.36
N LEU A 30 19.37 11.09 -3.41
CA LEU A 30 17.93 11.04 -3.64
C LEU A 30 17.35 12.47 -3.63
N ASP A 31 17.36 13.11 -4.79
CA ASP A 31 16.74 14.43 -5.01
C ASP A 31 15.22 14.36 -5.20
N ASP A 32 14.58 15.53 -5.27
CA ASP A 32 13.12 15.64 -5.40
C ASP A 32 12.60 15.10 -6.73
N THR A 33 13.40 15.15 -7.80
CA THR A 33 13.00 14.61 -9.12
C THR A 33 12.91 13.08 -9.05
N LEU A 34 13.89 12.44 -8.41
CA LEU A 34 13.91 11.00 -8.21
C LEU A 34 12.83 10.56 -7.22
N ARG A 35 12.57 11.35 -6.16
CA ARG A 35 11.44 11.10 -5.24
C ARG A 35 10.11 11.09 -5.98
N ALA A 36 9.87 12.11 -6.82
CA ALA A 36 8.64 12.19 -7.62
C ALA A 36 8.49 10.98 -8.58
N ALA A 37 9.57 10.56 -9.24
CA ALA A 37 9.55 9.41 -10.14
C ALA A 37 9.28 8.07 -9.42
N ILE A 38 9.78 7.90 -8.19
CA ILE A 38 9.51 6.72 -7.37
C ILE A 38 8.04 6.71 -6.93
N ASP A 39 7.53 7.85 -6.49
CA ASP A 39 6.15 8.03 -6.06
C ASP A 39 5.15 7.82 -7.22
N GLU A 40 5.48 8.26 -8.43
CA GLU A 40 4.69 7.98 -9.63
C GLU A 40 4.58 6.47 -9.90
N LYS A 41 5.69 5.73 -9.82
CA LYS A 41 5.67 4.26 -9.98
C LYS A 41 4.85 3.58 -8.89
N PHE A 42 4.98 4.03 -7.65
CA PHE A 42 4.18 3.55 -6.52
C PHE A 42 2.68 3.72 -6.82
N ARG A 43 2.24 4.94 -7.19
CA ARG A 43 0.85 5.21 -7.53
C ARG A 43 0.34 4.33 -8.67
N ARG A 44 1.14 4.19 -9.74
CA ARG A 44 0.77 3.36 -10.88
C ARG A 44 0.55 1.91 -10.48
N TRP A 45 1.51 1.29 -9.79
CA TRP A 45 1.36 -0.10 -9.38
C TRP A 45 0.27 -0.30 -8.33
N SER A 46 0.05 0.66 -7.44
CA SER A 46 -1.10 0.61 -6.53
C SER A 46 -2.43 0.72 -7.28
N ALA A 47 -2.50 1.51 -8.35
CA ALA A 47 -3.67 1.57 -9.23
C ALA A 47 -3.86 0.29 -10.05
N ASP A 48 -2.78 -0.44 -10.35
CA ASP A 48 -2.80 -1.78 -10.96
C ASP A 48 -3.10 -2.89 -9.91
N GLY A 49 -3.48 -2.54 -8.67
CA GLY A 49 -3.86 -3.49 -7.62
C GLY A 49 -2.71 -4.13 -6.85
N TYR A 50 -1.46 -3.71 -7.07
CA TYR A 50 -0.33 -4.23 -6.30
C TYR A 50 -0.24 -3.58 -4.92
N ARG A 51 -0.02 -4.42 -3.90
CA ARG A 51 0.56 -3.98 -2.64
C ARG A 51 2.06 -3.74 -2.84
N VAL A 52 2.49 -2.49 -2.72
CA VAL A 52 3.86 -2.08 -3.00
C VAL A 52 4.60 -1.76 -1.71
N LEU A 53 5.78 -2.36 -1.51
CA LEU A 53 6.71 -2.01 -0.43
C LEU A 53 7.99 -1.41 -1.00
N GLY A 54 8.54 -0.41 -0.31
CA GLY A 54 9.88 0.09 -0.57
C GLY A 54 10.92 -0.77 0.13
N VAL A 55 12.09 -0.93 -0.50
CA VAL A 55 13.27 -1.59 0.09
C VAL A 55 14.47 -0.66 -0.01
N ALA A 56 15.20 -0.53 1.08
CA ALA A 56 16.43 0.24 1.15
C ALA A 56 17.52 -0.54 1.87
N ILE A 57 18.77 -0.25 1.53
CA ILE A 57 19.95 -0.95 2.04
C ILE A 57 21.02 0.02 2.54
N ARG A 58 21.81 -0.42 3.51
CA ARG A 58 23.02 0.27 3.97
C ARG A 58 24.03 -0.72 4.53
N HIS A 59 25.30 -0.55 4.20
CA HIS A 59 26.38 -1.30 4.83
C HIS A 59 26.72 -0.64 6.17
N ILE A 60 26.75 -1.44 7.24
CA ILE A 60 27.04 -0.98 8.61
C ILE A 60 28.15 -1.83 9.23
N LYS A 61 28.88 -1.26 10.21
CA LYS A 61 29.89 -2.01 10.95
C LYS A 61 29.19 -2.96 11.93
N SER A 62 29.64 -4.23 12.00
CA SER A 62 29.06 -5.24 12.89
C SER A 62 29.29 -4.91 14.38
N GLN A 63 28.45 -4.06 14.95
CA GLN A 63 28.42 -3.66 16.36
C GLN A 63 26.96 -3.49 16.81
N GLY A 64 26.28 -4.59 17.14
CA GLY A 64 24.95 -4.54 17.77
C GLY A 64 23.82 -3.99 16.89
N ALA A 65 23.83 -4.32 15.60
CA ALA A 65 22.86 -3.85 14.61
C ALA A 65 21.42 -4.28 14.94
N GLY A 66 20.47 -3.37 14.68
CA GLY A 66 19.03 -3.69 14.76
C GLY A 66 18.16 -2.67 15.50
N SER A 67 18.73 -1.55 15.95
CA SER A 67 17.90 -0.48 16.50
C SER A 67 17.30 0.38 15.37
N ARG A 68 16.05 0.84 15.54
CA ARG A 68 15.38 1.74 14.59
C ARG A 68 16.16 3.03 14.30
N LYS A 69 17.08 3.44 15.19
CA LYS A 69 17.93 4.62 15.01
C LYS A 69 18.94 4.46 13.87
N GLU A 70 19.19 3.22 13.43
CA GLU A 70 20.08 2.91 12.31
C GLU A 70 19.37 2.99 10.95
N GLU A 71 18.04 3.15 10.91
CA GLU A 71 17.27 3.31 9.67
C GLU A 71 17.32 4.76 9.17
N THR A 72 18.54 5.25 8.91
CA THR A 72 18.83 6.60 8.39
C THR A 72 19.91 6.53 7.32
N ASP A 73 19.93 7.54 6.44
CA ASP A 73 20.87 7.64 5.30
C ASP A 73 20.95 6.36 4.44
N LEU A 74 19.81 5.70 4.28
CA LEU A 74 19.71 4.48 3.50
C LEU A 74 19.82 4.77 1.99
N THR A 75 20.19 3.76 1.22
CA THR A 75 20.10 3.79 -0.24
C THR A 75 18.85 3.04 -0.68
N PHE A 76 17.89 3.75 -1.29
CA PHE A 76 16.70 3.14 -1.87
C PHE A 76 17.10 2.14 -2.96
N ALA A 77 16.79 0.87 -2.75
CA ALA A 77 17.20 -0.23 -3.62
C ALA A 77 16.13 -0.55 -4.68
N GLY A 78 14.86 -0.36 -4.34
CA GLY A 78 13.75 -0.64 -5.25
C GLY A 78 12.46 -0.99 -4.52
N PHE A 79 11.61 -1.75 -5.21
CA PHE A 79 10.27 -2.10 -4.77
C PHE A 79 10.09 -3.61 -4.68
N LEU A 80 9.19 -4.02 -3.79
CA LEU A 80 8.57 -5.34 -3.80
C LEU A 80 7.10 -5.16 -4.13
N LEU A 81 6.63 -5.85 -5.17
CA LEU A 81 5.24 -5.82 -5.60
C LEU A 81 4.59 -7.15 -5.24
N PHE A 82 3.49 -7.09 -4.51
CA PHE A 82 2.69 -8.24 -4.14
C PHE A 82 1.30 -8.07 -4.75
N LEU A 83 0.80 -9.12 -5.36
CA LEU A 83 -0.58 -9.19 -5.83
C LEU A 83 -1.26 -10.29 -5.03
N ASP A 84 -2.41 -9.96 -4.42
CA ASP A 84 -3.28 -10.96 -3.81
C ASP A 84 -4.47 -11.18 -4.77
N PRO A 85 -4.41 -12.18 -5.65
CA PRO A 85 -5.49 -12.41 -6.59
C PRO A 85 -6.75 -12.83 -5.83
N PRO A 86 -7.94 -12.49 -6.33
CA PRO A 86 -9.16 -13.01 -5.75
C PRO A 86 -9.17 -14.54 -5.76
N LYS A 87 -9.83 -15.13 -4.76
CA LYS A 87 -10.02 -16.58 -4.70
C LYS A 87 -10.82 -17.07 -5.91
N ASP A 88 -10.46 -18.25 -6.41
CA ASP A 88 -11.25 -18.96 -7.40
C ASP A 88 -12.71 -19.11 -6.92
N GLY A 89 -13.68 -18.89 -7.81
CA GLY A 89 -15.10 -19.00 -7.49
C GLY A 89 -15.74 -17.76 -6.84
N VAL A 90 -14.96 -16.70 -6.59
CA VAL A 90 -15.50 -15.50 -5.93
C VAL A 90 -16.51 -14.77 -6.79
N MET A 91 -16.30 -14.71 -8.11
CA MET A 91 -17.19 -14.03 -9.04
C MET A 91 -18.57 -14.70 -9.08
N GLU A 92 -18.58 -16.02 -9.14
CA GLU A 92 -19.77 -16.86 -9.11
C GLU A 92 -20.52 -16.70 -7.79
N THR A 93 -19.78 -16.63 -6.68
CA THR A 93 -20.36 -16.40 -5.35
C THR A 93 -21.01 -15.02 -5.25
N LEU A 94 -20.31 -13.98 -5.69
CA LEU A 94 -20.83 -12.60 -5.69
C LEU A 94 -22.06 -12.47 -6.58
N ALA A 95 -22.04 -13.09 -7.77
CA ALA A 95 -23.19 -13.13 -8.66
C ALA A 95 -24.40 -13.85 -8.00
N ALA A 96 -24.19 -14.97 -7.33
CA ALA A 96 -25.25 -15.70 -6.63
C ALA A 96 -25.85 -14.90 -5.45
N LEU A 97 -25.03 -14.13 -4.73
CA LEU A 97 -25.50 -13.22 -3.68
C LEU A 97 -26.33 -12.08 -4.28
N ALA A 98 -25.86 -11.47 -5.37
CA ALA A 98 -26.58 -10.39 -6.06
C ALA A 98 -27.96 -10.87 -6.58
N HIS A 99 -28.05 -12.07 -7.16
CA HIS A 99 -29.32 -12.66 -7.60
C HIS A 99 -30.32 -12.88 -6.46
N ARG A 100 -29.85 -12.97 -5.21
CA ARG A 100 -30.69 -13.08 -4.00
C ARG A 100 -31.02 -11.72 -3.38
N GLY A 101 -30.61 -10.61 -4.00
CA GLY A 101 -30.79 -9.26 -3.47
C GLY A 101 -29.87 -8.93 -2.28
N ILE A 102 -28.80 -9.70 -2.07
CA ILE A 102 -27.84 -9.47 -0.99
C ILE A 102 -26.79 -8.47 -1.47
N THR A 103 -26.69 -7.33 -0.78
CA THR A 103 -25.66 -6.32 -1.05
C THR A 103 -24.36 -6.69 -0.34
N VAL A 104 -23.26 -6.77 -1.09
CA VAL A 104 -21.91 -6.99 -0.54
C VAL A 104 -21.21 -5.67 -0.31
N LYS A 105 -20.49 -5.54 0.81
CA LYS A 105 -19.63 -4.41 1.15
C LYS A 105 -18.23 -4.94 1.45
N VAL A 106 -17.20 -4.20 1.05
CA VAL A 106 -15.80 -4.64 1.19
C VAL A 106 -15.12 -3.86 2.32
N ILE A 107 -14.39 -4.56 3.18
CA ILE A 107 -13.60 -3.98 4.26
C ILE A 107 -12.17 -4.48 4.10
N SER A 108 -11.22 -3.57 3.95
CA SER A 108 -9.79 -3.87 3.78
C SER A 108 -8.93 -2.94 4.61
N GLY A 109 -7.76 -3.41 5.05
CA GLY A 109 -6.72 -2.57 5.65
C GLY A 109 -5.69 -2.06 4.64
N ASP A 110 -5.89 -2.34 3.35
CA ASP A 110 -5.06 -1.81 2.28
C ASP A 110 -5.46 -0.38 1.91
N ASN A 111 -4.58 0.29 1.16
CA ASN A 111 -4.83 1.62 0.61
C ASN A 111 -6.09 1.62 -0.28
N ARG A 112 -6.83 2.74 -0.25
CA ARG A 112 -8.03 2.98 -1.10
C ARG A 112 -7.86 2.59 -2.57
N TYR A 113 -6.71 2.87 -3.18
CA TYR A 113 -6.47 2.62 -4.61
C TYR A 113 -6.38 1.13 -4.92
N VAL A 114 -5.67 0.36 -4.09
CA VAL A 114 -5.51 -1.09 -4.27
C VAL A 114 -6.85 -1.78 -4.09
N THR A 115 -7.60 -1.41 -3.05
CA THR A 115 -8.89 -2.03 -2.76
C THR A 115 -9.92 -1.68 -3.83
N ALA A 116 -9.97 -0.42 -4.29
CA ALA A 116 -10.88 -0.02 -5.36
C ALA A 116 -10.62 -0.79 -6.67
N HIS A 117 -9.35 -0.97 -7.04
CA HIS A 117 -8.99 -1.77 -8.22
C HIS A 117 -9.43 -3.24 -8.09
N LEU A 118 -9.18 -3.85 -6.93
CA LEU A 118 -9.61 -5.23 -6.66
C LEU A 118 -11.13 -5.38 -6.76
N VAL A 119 -11.88 -4.44 -6.19
CA VAL A 119 -13.35 -4.48 -6.18
C VAL A 119 -13.94 -4.25 -7.57
N ASP A 120 -13.34 -3.36 -8.37
CA ASP A 120 -13.72 -3.16 -9.77
C ASP A 120 -13.43 -4.42 -10.61
N ALA A 121 -12.28 -5.05 -10.42
CA ALA A 121 -11.95 -6.33 -11.06
C ALA A 121 -12.92 -7.47 -10.67
N LEU A 122 -13.57 -7.35 -9.50
CA LEU A 122 -14.61 -8.26 -9.02
C LEU A 122 -16.03 -7.92 -9.52
N GLY A 123 -16.19 -6.88 -10.34
CA GLY A 123 -17.49 -6.42 -10.83
C GLY A 123 -18.40 -5.86 -9.74
N LEU A 124 -17.81 -5.44 -8.60
CA LEU A 124 -18.53 -4.82 -7.50
C LEU A 124 -18.46 -3.29 -7.63
N ARG A 125 -19.45 -2.61 -7.06
CA ARG A 125 -19.46 -1.14 -7.04
C ARG A 125 -18.37 -0.62 -6.11
N ALA A 126 -17.69 0.44 -6.55
CA ALA A 126 -16.65 1.11 -5.78
C ALA A 126 -16.83 2.63 -5.68
N ASP A 127 -18.07 3.10 -5.82
CA ASP A 127 -18.39 4.53 -5.95
C ASP A 127 -18.19 5.29 -4.63
N ARG A 128 -18.41 4.63 -3.49
CA ARG A 128 -18.38 5.26 -2.17
C ARG A 128 -17.40 4.57 -1.25
N ILE A 129 -16.25 5.21 -1.08
CA ILE A 129 -15.14 4.75 -0.24
C ILE A 129 -15.12 5.57 1.06
N MET A 130 -14.96 4.88 2.19
CA MET A 130 -14.74 5.48 3.50
C MET A 130 -13.38 5.02 4.05
N THR A 131 -12.49 5.96 4.37
CA THR A 131 -11.19 5.64 4.99
C THR A 131 -11.33 5.45 6.50
N GLY A 132 -10.36 4.81 7.16
CA GLY A 132 -10.28 4.77 8.62
C GLY A 132 -10.24 6.16 9.25
N GLU A 133 -9.63 7.14 8.58
CA GLU A 133 -9.64 8.54 9.03
C GLU A 133 -11.05 9.14 8.98
N ASP A 134 -11.81 8.92 7.90
CA ASP A 134 -13.20 9.36 7.79
C ASP A 134 -14.07 8.72 8.86
N LEU A 135 -13.89 7.42 9.07
CA LEU A 135 -14.62 6.64 10.07
C LEU A 135 -14.40 7.20 11.49
N SER A 136 -13.17 7.61 11.81
CA SER A 136 -12.81 8.17 13.12
C SER A 136 -13.55 9.48 13.46
N LYS A 137 -14.01 10.20 12.44
CA LYS A 137 -14.72 11.49 12.57
C LYS A 137 -16.23 11.31 12.75
N LEU A 138 -16.76 10.09 12.59
CA LEU A 138 -18.19 9.82 12.66
C LEU A 138 -18.66 9.46 14.07
N THR A 139 -19.86 9.92 14.40
CA THR A 139 -20.62 9.39 15.56
C THR A 139 -21.22 8.02 15.20
N LYS A 140 -21.66 7.26 16.22
CA LYS A 140 -22.38 5.98 15.96
C LYS A 140 -23.58 6.15 15.03
N SER A 141 -24.37 7.22 15.21
CA SER A 141 -25.51 7.51 14.34
C SER A 141 -25.07 7.89 12.92
N GLY A 142 -23.99 8.66 12.78
CA GLY A 142 -23.38 8.98 11.49
C GLY A 142 -22.89 7.73 10.75
N LEU A 143 -22.29 6.79 11.48
CA LEU A 143 -21.87 5.50 10.93
C LEU A 143 -23.07 4.67 10.46
N PHE A 144 -24.13 4.56 11.26
CA PHE A 144 -25.34 3.83 10.85
C PHE A 144 -26.00 4.41 9.59
N ALA A 145 -25.98 5.73 9.43
CA ALA A 145 -26.47 6.36 8.20
C ALA A 145 -25.52 6.14 7.01
N GLY A 146 -24.20 6.25 7.25
CA GLY A 146 -23.18 6.12 6.22
C GLY A 146 -23.01 4.70 5.70
N VAL A 147 -23.09 3.68 6.56
CA VAL A 147 -22.79 2.28 6.22
C VAL A 147 -23.68 1.76 5.09
N GLN A 148 -24.94 2.21 5.00
CA GLN A 148 -25.84 1.78 3.94
C GLN A 148 -25.36 2.25 2.57
N GLN A 149 -24.77 3.44 2.52
CA GLN A 149 -24.33 4.11 1.29
C GLN A 149 -22.88 3.80 0.92
N THR A 150 -22.05 3.38 1.87
CA THR A 150 -20.63 3.05 1.63
C THR A 150 -20.48 1.66 1.03
N ASP A 151 -19.69 1.56 -0.04
CA ASP A 151 -19.37 0.31 -0.72
C ASP A 151 -18.05 -0.29 -0.21
N LEU A 152 -17.05 0.56 0.06
CA LEU A 152 -15.73 0.15 0.57
C LEU A 152 -15.33 0.87 1.85
N PHE A 153 -14.75 0.11 2.77
CA PHE A 153 -14.02 0.59 3.94
C PHE A 153 -12.55 0.22 3.79
N VAL A 154 -11.66 1.20 3.90
CA VAL A 154 -10.22 1.05 3.58
C VAL A 154 -9.36 1.77 4.62
N GLU A 155 -8.06 1.45 4.66
CA GLU A 155 -7.02 2.11 5.49
C GLU A 155 -7.19 1.94 7.01
#